data_AF-A0A1Q7ZUU8-F1
#
_entry.id   AF-A0A1Q7ZUU8-F1
#
_cell.length_a   1.000
_cell.length_b   1.000
_cell.length_c   1.000
_cell.angle_alpha   90.00
_cell.angle_beta   90.00
_cell.angle_gamma   90.00
#
_symmetry.space_group_name_H-M   'P 1'
#
loop_
_entity.id
_entity.type
_entity.pdbx_description
1 polymer ?
#
loop_
_entity_poly.entity_id
_entity_poly.type
_entity_poly.pdbx_seq_one_letter_code
_entity_poly.pdbx_strand_id
1 'polypeptide(L)'
;MISILDEVVFQSSIRELAIRDVDLAEVVEAYGAPPFWIREPGFPSLAYIILEQQVSLASARAAFRRLCDAARPLTPARFLKLSDIQLKQIGFSRQKTLYVRLLAEALVKEHLSLDDLHDLSDDAARKFLIALKGIGAWTADIYLLSALRRP
;
A
#
# COMPACT_ATOMS: atom_id res chain seq x y z
N MET A 1 1.40 2.03 -22.78
CA MET A 1 0.73 0.98 -21.99
C MET A 1 1.50 0.88 -20.68
N ILE A 2 0.86 1.12 -19.54
CA ILE A 2 1.52 0.96 -18.24
C ILE A 2 1.81 -0.53 -18.11
N SER A 3 3.09 -0.89 -18.02
CA SER A 3 3.48 -2.28 -17.81
C SER A 3 3.07 -2.66 -16.40
N ILE A 4 2.28 -3.72 -16.25
CA ILE A 4 1.89 -4.25 -14.95
C ILE A 4 2.78 -5.47 -14.70
N LEU A 5 3.48 -5.48 -13.59
CA LEU A 5 4.22 -6.65 -13.14
C LEU A 5 3.24 -7.77 -12.81
N ASP A 6 3.43 -8.91 -13.48
CA ASP A 6 2.97 -10.20 -12.99
C ASP A 6 4.16 -11.04 -12.54
N GLU A 7 3.89 -12.22 -12.01
CA GLU A 7 4.94 -13.09 -11.48
C GLU A 7 5.94 -13.53 -12.57
N VAL A 8 5.47 -13.74 -13.81
CA VAL A 8 6.33 -14.16 -14.93
C VAL A 8 7.27 -13.04 -15.33
N VAL A 9 6.72 -11.83 -15.52
CA VAL A 9 7.49 -10.62 -15.85
C VAL A 9 8.48 -10.33 -14.72
N PHE A 10 8.05 -10.38 -13.46
CA PHE A 10 8.92 -10.15 -12.30
C PHE A 10 10.12 -11.10 -12.26
N GLN A 11 9.89 -12.41 -12.43
CA GLN A 11 10.98 -13.40 -12.49
C GLN A 11 11.91 -13.18 -13.69
N SER A 12 11.35 -12.79 -14.85
CA SER A 12 12.17 -12.45 -16.01
C SER A 12 13.03 -11.19 -15.78
N SER A 13 12.49 -10.17 -15.12
CA SER A 13 13.20 -8.95 -14.77
C SER A 13 14.32 -9.19 -13.76
N ILE A 14 14.13 -10.09 -12.78
CA ILE A 14 15.20 -10.49 -11.85
C ILE A 14 16.38 -11.09 -12.61
N ARG A 15 16.11 -12.00 -13.56
CA ARG A 15 17.17 -12.59 -14.39
C ARG A 15 17.89 -11.55 -15.24
N GLU A 16 17.14 -10.64 -15.85
CA GLU A 16 17.72 -9.56 -16.65
C GLU A 16 18.62 -8.64 -15.81
N LEU A 17 18.19 -8.29 -14.60
CA LEU A 17 18.97 -7.46 -13.69
C LEU A 17 20.24 -8.18 -13.22
N ALA A 18 20.15 -9.48 -12.89
CA ALA A 18 21.32 -10.29 -12.51
C ALA A 18 22.32 -10.47 -13.67
N ILE A 19 21.87 -10.46 -14.93
CA ILE A 19 22.78 -10.47 -16.09
C ILE A 19 23.53 -9.14 -16.21
N ARG A 20 22.90 -8.02 -15.84
CA ARG A 20 23.43 -6.66 -16.02
C ARG A 20 24.26 -6.15 -14.85
N ASP A 21 24.04 -6.70 -13.66
CA ASP A 21 24.63 -6.23 -12.41
C ASP A 21 25.14 -7.42 -11.58
N VAL A 22 26.46 -7.46 -11.40
CA VAL A 22 27.15 -8.55 -10.69
C VAL A 22 26.77 -8.58 -9.20
N ASP A 23 26.55 -7.44 -8.57
CA ASP A 23 26.18 -7.38 -7.15
C ASP A 23 24.77 -7.95 -6.96
N LEU A 24 23.85 -7.65 -7.88
CA LEU A 24 22.52 -8.26 -7.88
C LEU A 24 22.55 -9.75 -8.19
N ALA A 25 23.45 -10.19 -9.07
CA ALA A 25 23.64 -11.61 -9.37
C ALA A 25 24.07 -12.40 -8.14
N GLU A 26 25.07 -11.89 -7.39
CA GLU A 26 25.56 -12.50 -6.16
C GLU A 26 24.45 -12.59 -5.10
N VAL A 27 23.65 -11.53 -4.95
CA VAL A 27 22.51 -11.53 -4.01
C VAL A 27 21.48 -12.60 -4.39
N VAL A 28 21.13 -12.73 -5.68
CA VAL A 28 20.16 -13.73 -6.15
C VAL A 28 20.72 -15.15 -6.01
N GLU A 29 22.01 -15.37 -6.25
CA GLU A 29 22.65 -16.67 -6.05
C GLU A 29 22.68 -17.07 -4.57
N ALA A 30 23.00 -16.13 -3.68
CA ALA A 30 23.13 -16.39 -2.25
C ALA A 30 21.77 -16.59 -1.54
N TYR A 31 20.75 -15.82 -1.91
CA TYR A 31 19.48 -15.74 -1.18
C TYR A 31 18.24 -16.15 -1.98
N GLY A 32 18.40 -16.40 -3.29
CA GLY A 32 17.30 -16.67 -4.21
C GLY A 32 16.57 -15.41 -4.67
N ALA A 33 15.61 -15.60 -5.58
CA ALA A 33 14.74 -14.53 -6.05
C ALA A 33 13.89 -13.97 -4.88
N PRO A 34 13.75 -12.64 -4.75
CA PRO A 34 12.87 -12.08 -3.76
C PRO A 34 11.42 -12.54 -4.02
N PRO A 35 10.61 -12.72 -2.96
CA PRO A 35 9.19 -13.01 -3.12
C PRO A 35 8.47 -11.85 -3.83
N PHE A 36 7.51 -12.19 -4.69
CA PHE A 36 6.67 -11.19 -5.35
C PHE A 36 5.55 -10.73 -4.39
N TRP A 37 5.75 -9.60 -3.73
CA TRP A 37 4.81 -9.05 -2.75
C TRP A 37 3.66 -8.30 -3.43
N ILE A 38 2.49 -8.94 -3.49
CA ILE A 38 1.28 -8.36 -4.07
C ILE A 38 0.27 -7.98 -2.97
N ARG A 39 -0.42 -6.87 -3.18
CA ARG A 39 -1.60 -6.43 -2.43
C ARG A 39 -2.72 -6.11 -3.41
N GLU A 40 -3.96 -6.25 -2.98
CA GLU A 40 -5.09 -5.77 -3.78
C GLU A 40 -5.12 -4.24 -3.80
N PRO A 41 -5.37 -3.57 -4.93
CA PRO A 41 -5.63 -2.14 -4.97
C PRO A 41 -6.78 -1.73 -4.05
N GLY A 42 -6.72 -0.50 -3.55
CA GLY A 42 -7.83 0.17 -2.89
C GLY A 42 -7.57 0.56 -1.44
N PHE A 43 -8.65 1.02 -0.81
CA PHE A 43 -8.64 1.57 0.55
C PHE A 43 -8.03 0.65 1.62
N PRO A 44 -8.35 -0.67 1.68
CA PRO A 44 -7.76 -1.56 2.67
C PRO A 44 -6.23 -1.57 2.63
N SER A 45 -5.63 -1.60 1.45
CA SER A 45 -4.19 -1.67 1.29
C SER A 45 -3.50 -0.37 1.69
N LEU A 46 -4.04 0.80 1.31
CA LEU A 46 -3.52 2.08 1.79
C LEU A 46 -3.64 2.22 3.31
N ALA A 47 -4.78 1.85 3.89
CA ALA A 47 -4.96 1.86 5.34
C ALA A 47 -3.94 0.93 6.04
N TYR A 48 -3.65 -0.23 5.44
CA TYR A 48 -2.67 -1.16 5.98
C TYR A 48 -1.24 -0.60 5.92
N ILE A 49 -0.84 -0.01 4.78
CA ILE A 49 0.50 0.60 4.65
C ILE A 49 0.66 1.77 5.64
N ILE A 50 -0.40 2.56 5.89
CA ILE A 50 -0.39 3.59 6.94
C ILE A 50 -0.21 2.97 8.33
N LEU A 51 -0.85 1.83 8.60
CA LEU A 51 -0.67 1.10 9.86
C LEU A 51 0.75 0.54 10.04
N GLU A 52 1.45 0.19 8.96
CA GLU A 52 2.84 -0.30 8.98
C GLU A 52 3.88 0.78 9.33
N GLN A 53 3.53 2.06 9.20
CA GLN A 53 4.48 3.17 9.47
C GLN A 53 5.03 3.11 10.92
N GLN A 54 6.35 3.14 11.06
CA GLN A 54 7.08 3.27 12.35
C GLN A 54 6.77 2.17 13.39
N VAL A 55 6.32 0.99 12.96
CA VAL A 55 6.04 -0.15 13.85
C VAL A 55 6.53 -1.46 13.23
N SER A 56 6.57 -2.54 13.99
CA SER A 56 6.88 -3.86 13.42
C SER A 56 5.76 -4.36 12.51
N LEU A 57 6.11 -5.14 11.49
CA LEU A 57 5.13 -5.80 10.61
C LEU A 57 4.14 -6.66 11.38
N ALA A 58 4.58 -7.31 12.46
CA ALA A 58 3.71 -8.12 13.33
C ALA A 58 2.65 -7.26 14.06
N SER A 59 3.05 -6.08 14.58
CA SER A 59 2.13 -5.15 15.23
C SER A 59 1.11 -4.59 14.24
N ALA A 60 1.58 -4.14 13.07
CA ALA A 60 0.71 -3.63 12.01
C ALA A 60 -0.28 -4.70 11.54
N ARG A 61 0.17 -5.94 11.32
CA ARG A 61 -0.69 -7.08 10.95
C ARG A 61 -1.77 -7.35 11.99
N ALA A 62 -1.41 -7.33 13.28
CA ALA A 62 -2.38 -7.53 14.36
C ALA A 62 -3.44 -6.41 14.41
N ALA A 63 -3.02 -5.15 14.24
CA ALA A 63 -3.93 -4.01 14.16
C ALA A 63 -4.84 -4.07 12.93
N PHE A 64 -4.28 -4.42 11.76
CA PHE A 64 -5.05 -4.56 10.53
C PHE A 64 -6.08 -5.70 10.61
N ARG A 65 -5.74 -6.83 11.22
CA ARG A 65 -6.72 -7.91 11.46
C ARG A 65 -7.90 -7.43 12.32
N ARG A 66 -7.62 -6.76 13.45
CA ARG A 66 -8.67 -6.18 14.30
C ARG A 66 -9.51 -5.14 13.55
N LEU A 67 -8.90 -4.35 12.67
CA LEU A 67 -9.60 -3.39 11.84
C LEU A 67 -10.58 -4.09 10.87
N CYS A 68 -10.11 -5.12 10.17
CA CYS A 68 -10.94 -5.91 9.26
C CYS A 68 -12.09 -6.63 9.98
N ASP A 69 -11.89 -7.05 11.23
CA ASP A 69 -12.94 -7.63 12.05
C ASP A 69 -13.97 -6.59 12.50
N ALA A 70 -13.53 -5.39 12.87
CA ALA A 70 -14.41 -4.30 13.32
C ALA A 70 -15.22 -3.66 12.19
N ALA A 71 -14.72 -3.71 10.95
CA ALA A 71 -15.38 -3.15 9.77
C ALA A 71 -15.30 -4.15 8.61
N ARG A 72 -16.10 -5.23 8.65
CA ARG A 72 -16.08 -6.28 7.61
C ARG A 72 -17.25 -6.18 6.63
N PRO A 73 -17.05 -6.04 5.30
CA PRO A 73 -15.79 -5.75 4.61
C PRO A 73 -15.24 -4.36 4.95
N LEU A 74 -13.91 -4.20 4.84
CA LEU A 74 -13.24 -2.94 5.13
C LEU A 74 -13.47 -1.95 3.99
N THR A 75 -14.47 -1.09 4.15
CA THR A 75 -14.76 -0.01 3.22
C THR A 75 -14.55 1.35 3.87
N PRO A 76 -14.29 2.43 3.09
CA PRO A 76 -14.22 3.78 3.59
C PRO A 76 -15.41 4.16 4.49
N ALA A 77 -16.64 3.90 4.01
CA ALA A 77 -17.86 4.21 4.75
C ALA A 77 -18.01 3.44 6.08
N ARG A 78 -17.55 2.19 6.14
CA ARG A 78 -17.59 1.39 7.37
C ARG A 78 -16.49 1.80 8.35
N PHE A 79 -15.30 2.14 7.84
CA PHE A 79 -14.22 2.71 8.64
C PHE A 79 -14.68 3.99 9.36
N LEU A 80 -15.36 4.89 8.66
CA LEU A 80 -15.83 6.16 9.23
C LEU A 80 -16.84 6.00 10.37
N LYS A 81 -17.52 4.85 10.48
CA LYS A 81 -18.43 4.54 11.60
C LYS A 81 -17.71 4.18 12.90
N LEU A 82 -16.41 3.86 12.85
CA LEU A 82 -15.64 3.54 14.03
C LEU A 82 -15.35 4.82 14.83
N SER A 83 -15.58 4.78 16.13
CA SER A 83 -15.21 5.87 17.06
C SER A 83 -13.70 5.90 17.30
N ASP A 84 -13.20 7.04 17.78
CA ASP A 84 -11.78 7.16 18.14
C ASP A 84 -11.37 6.21 19.27
N ILE A 85 -12.30 5.87 20.17
CA ILE A 85 -12.09 4.87 21.23
C ILE A 85 -11.87 3.49 20.60
N GLN A 86 -12.72 3.09 19.65
CA GLN A 86 -12.57 1.81 18.94
C GLN A 86 -11.27 1.77 18.13
N LEU A 87 -10.93 2.85 17.42
CA LEU A 87 -9.68 2.92 16.65
C LEU A 87 -8.44 2.82 17.55
N LYS A 88 -8.45 3.46 18.72
CA LYS A 88 -7.39 3.32 19.72
C LYS A 88 -7.26 1.88 20.22
N GLN A 89 -8.38 1.19 20.49
CA GLN A 89 -8.39 -0.23 20.89
C GLN A 89 -7.88 -1.17 19.78
N ILE A 90 -8.16 -0.84 18.51
CA ILE A 90 -7.63 -1.56 17.35
C ILE A 90 -6.10 -1.41 17.24
N GLY A 91 -5.54 -0.30 17.73
CA GLY A 91 -4.11 -0.02 17.74
C GLY A 91 -3.70 1.17 16.87
N PHE A 92 -4.64 2.03 16.48
CA PHE A 92 -4.33 3.28 15.82
C PHE A 92 -3.71 4.29 16.79
N SER A 93 -2.68 5.00 16.32
CA SER A 93 -2.27 6.27 16.92
C SER A 93 -3.22 7.38 16.48
N ARG A 94 -3.26 8.49 17.22
CA ARG A 94 -4.06 9.68 16.84
C ARG A 94 -3.76 10.16 15.42
N GLN A 95 -2.48 10.13 15.04
CA GLN A 95 -2.01 10.55 13.72
C GLN A 95 -2.50 9.61 12.61
N LYS A 96 -2.38 8.29 12.80
CA LYS A 96 -2.87 7.30 11.83
C LYS A 96 -4.39 7.34 11.71
N THR A 97 -5.11 7.57 12.82
CA THR A 97 -6.56 7.79 12.80
C THR A 97 -6.92 8.96 11.89
N LEU A 98 -6.26 10.11 12.07
CA LEU A 98 -6.49 11.29 11.23
C LEU A 98 -6.26 10.99 9.75
N TYR A 99 -5.15 10.33 9.40
CA TYR A 99 -4.78 10.05 8.01
C TYR A 99 -5.78 9.13 7.32
N VAL A 100 -6.14 8.01 7.96
CA VAL A 100 -7.08 7.06 7.37
C VAL A 100 -8.51 7.63 7.33
N ARG A 101 -8.90 8.49 8.28
CA ARG A 101 -10.20 9.22 8.21
C ARG A 101 -10.23 10.16 7.01
N LEU A 102 -9.21 10.99 6.82
CA LEU A 102 -9.15 11.92 5.68
C LEU A 102 -9.19 11.18 4.34
N LEU A 103 -8.44 10.08 4.22
CA LEU A 103 -8.49 9.20 3.05
C LEU A 103 -9.91 8.64 2.84
N ALA A 104 -10.53 8.10 3.89
CA ALA A 104 -11.85 7.50 3.80
C ALA A 104 -12.93 8.54 3.45
N GLU A 105 -12.86 9.75 4.01
CA GLU A 105 -13.78 10.84 3.70
C GLU A 105 -13.68 11.30 2.25
N ALA A 106 -12.46 11.45 1.74
CA ALA A 106 -12.25 11.87 0.36
C ALA A 106 -12.78 10.83 -0.64
N LEU A 107 -12.65 9.54 -0.33
CA LEU A 107 -13.23 8.44 -1.11
C LEU A 107 -14.76 8.41 -1.05
N VAL A 108 -15.35 8.51 0.14
CA VAL A 108 -16.82 8.45 0.31
C VAL A 108 -17.52 9.63 -0.37
N LYS A 109 -16.89 10.81 -0.31
CA LYS A 109 -17.44 12.01 -0.92
C LYS A 109 -17.09 12.14 -2.41
N GLU A 110 -16.48 11.12 -3.02
CA GLU A 110 -16.08 11.08 -4.44
C GLU A 110 -15.18 12.28 -4.85
N HIS A 111 -14.45 12.87 -3.90
CA HIS A 111 -13.44 13.90 -4.22
C HIS A 111 -12.20 13.28 -4.85
N LEU A 112 -12.02 11.97 -4.68
CA LEU A 112 -10.95 11.19 -5.27
C LEU A 112 -11.44 9.78 -5.57
N SER A 113 -10.92 9.17 -6.64
CA SER A 113 -11.00 7.74 -6.89
C SER A 113 -9.60 7.14 -6.93
N LEU A 114 -9.40 6.00 -6.28
CA LEU A 114 -8.13 5.26 -6.40
C LEU A 114 -8.04 4.53 -7.73
N ASP A 115 -9.16 4.32 -8.42
CA ASP A 115 -9.18 3.67 -9.73
C ASP A 115 -8.55 4.58 -10.80
N ASP A 116 -8.66 5.90 -10.64
CA ASP A 116 -8.02 6.91 -11.52
C ASP A 116 -6.49 6.73 -11.59
N LEU A 117 -5.89 6.14 -10.55
CA LEU A 117 -4.46 5.86 -10.53
C LEU A 117 -4.04 4.89 -11.64
N HIS A 118 -4.93 4.06 -12.19
CA HIS A 118 -4.58 3.13 -13.26
C HIS A 118 -4.23 3.84 -14.57
N ASP A 119 -4.78 5.02 -14.82
CA ASP A 119 -4.59 5.75 -16.08
C ASP A 119 -3.47 6.80 -16.02
N LEU A 120 -2.94 7.08 -14.83
CA LEU A 120 -1.88 8.06 -14.61
C LEU A 120 -0.49 7.50 -14.92
N SER A 121 0.45 8.37 -15.32
CA SER A 121 1.89 8.04 -15.30
C SER A 121 2.40 7.83 -13.87
N ASP A 122 3.54 7.17 -13.69
CA ASP A 122 4.09 6.87 -12.35
C ASP A 122 4.30 8.14 -11.53
N ASP A 123 4.85 9.18 -12.16
CA ASP A 123 5.05 10.49 -11.52
C ASP A 123 3.74 11.15 -11.12
N ALA A 124 2.71 11.05 -11.98
CA ALA A 124 1.41 11.64 -11.69
C ALA A 124 0.68 10.86 -10.58
N ALA A 125 0.72 9.53 -10.62
CA ALA A 125 0.15 8.65 -9.60
C ALA A 125 0.83 8.86 -8.23
N ARG A 126 2.16 8.98 -8.22
CA ARG A 126 2.94 9.31 -7.03
C ARG A 126 2.56 10.68 -6.47
N LYS A 127 2.49 11.72 -7.31
CA LYS A 127 2.09 13.08 -6.89
C LYS A 127 0.66 13.10 -6.33
N PHE A 128 -0.26 12.38 -6.98
CA PHE A 128 -1.63 12.23 -6.51
C PHE A 128 -1.68 11.62 -5.09
N LEU A 129 -0.95 10.52 -4.87
CA LEU A 129 -0.91 9.86 -3.57
C LEU A 129 -0.28 10.75 -2.49
N ILE A 130 0.84 11.43 -2.80
CA ILE A 130 1.54 12.33 -1.87
C ILE A 130 0.68 13.54 -1.46
N ALA A 131 -0.26 13.97 -2.31
CA ALA A 131 -1.18 15.05 -1.97
C ALA A 131 -2.13 14.66 -0.81
N LEU A 132 -2.28 13.36 -0.52
CA LEU A 132 -3.09 12.86 0.59
C LEU A 132 -2.32 12.96 1.91
N LYS A 133 -2.91 13.67 2.87
CA LYS A 133 -2.28 13.90 4.17
C LYS A 133 -1.96 12.58 4.88
N GLY A 134 -0.68 12.38 5.19
CA GLY A 134 -0.18 11.16 5.83
C GLY A 134 0.43 10.12 4.89
N ILE A 135 0.40 10.39 3.58
CA ILE A 135 1.09 9.60 2.57
C ILE A 135 2.33 10.39 2.14
N GLY A 136 3.51 9.85 2.48
CA GLY A 136 4.79 10.35 1.97
C GLY A 136 5.24 9.59 0.73
N ALA A 137 6.35 10.02 0.13
CA ALA A 137 6.92 9.39 -1.07
C ALA A 137 7.10 7.88 -0.92
N TRP A 138 7.67 7.43 0.19
CA TRP A 138 7.84 6.00 0.46
C TRP A 138 6.50 5.23 0.51
N THR A 139 5.48 5.76 1.18
CA THR A 139 4.15 5.10 1.24
C THR A 139 3.48 5.06 -0.13
N ALA A 140 3.62 6.11 -0.94
CA ALA A 140 3.14 6.12 -2.30
C ALA A 140 3.81 5.00 -3.12
N ASP A 141 5.13 4.87 -3.02
CA ASP A 141 5.90 3.88 -3.78
C ASP A 141 5.55 2.46 -3.41
N ILE A 142 5.40 2.17 -2.12
CA ILE A 142 4.96 0.85 -1.67
C ILE A 142 3.58 0.53 -2.23
N TYR A 143 2.67 1.49 -2.31
CA TYR A 143 1.35 1.26 -2.91
C TYR A 143 1.44 1.06 -4.44
N LEU A 144 2.20 1.88 -5.15
CA LEU A 144 2.38 1.74 -6.60
C LEU A 144 3.05 0.41 -6.97
N LEU A 145 4.08 0.01 -6.22
CA LEU A 145 4.84 -1.23 -6.42
C LEU A 145 4.01 -2.47 -6.05
N SER A 146 3.42 -2.50 -4.86
CA SER A 146 2.79 -3.75 -4.35
C SER A 146 1.32 -3.88 -4.69
N ALA A 147 0.58 -2.77 -4.83
CA ALA A 147 -0.85 -2.80 -5.11
C ALA A 147 -1.14 -2.59 -6.61
N LEU A 148 -0.55 -1.55 -7.22
CA LEU A 148 -0.72 -1.30 -8.66
C LEU A 148 0.28 -2.07 -9.54
N ARG A 149 1.26 -2.75 -8.92
CA ARG A 149 2.25 -3.60 -9.60
C ARG A 149 3.01 -2.86 -10.70
N ARG A 150 3.40 -1.61 -10.41
CA ARG A 150 4.20 -0.80 -11.34
C ARG A 150 5.70 -1.16 -11.23
N PRO A 151 6.40 -1.39 -12.35
CA PRO A 151 7.81 -1.78 -12.40
C PRO A 151 8.78 -0.65 -12.03
#